data_AF-A0A9D4X199-F1
#
_entry.id   AF-A0A9D4X199-F1
#
_cell.length_a   1.000
_cell.length_b   1.000
_cell.length_c   1.000
_cell.angle_alpha   90.00
_cell.angle_beta   90.00
_cell.angle_gamma   90.00
#
_symmetry.space_group_name_H-M   'P 1'
#
loop_
_entity.id
_entity.type
_entity.pdbx_description
1 polymer ?
#
loop_
_entity_poly.entity_id
_entity_poly.type
_entity_poly.pdbx_seq_one_letter_code
_entity_poly.pdbx_strand_id
1 'polypeptide(L)'
;FNMMREKYGIDPEPEHYACFIDVLGRAGNIEEVWSAYQNMIQQGTKPTAGVWIALLNACSLSQDFERGEFAAKHLLLLDPDKASNIVLVSNFYAAIGRWDCVDELRSIMRTKGLVKEAGNSWIGEGFNGHARSLST
;
A
#
# COMPACT_ATOMS: atom_id res chain seq x y z
N PHE A 1 13.04 -15.73 -4.17
CA PHE A 1 12.32 -16.66 -3.27
C PHE A 1 12.94 -18.05 -3.18
N ASN A 2 13.36 -18.68 -4.29
CA ASN A 2 13.98 -20.03 -4.25
C ASN A 2 15.13 -20.15 -3.26
N MET A 3 16.02 -19.15 -3.19
CA MET A 3 17.12 -19.17 -2.22
C MET A 3 16.64 -19.18 -0.76
N MET A 4 15.52 -18.51 -0.42
CA MET A 4 14.96 -18.56 0.95
C MET A 4 14.57 -20.00 1.31
N ARG A 5 13.89 -20.70 0.40
CA ARG A 5 13.46 -22.09 0.62
C ARG A 5 14.61 -23.09 0.56
N GLU A 6 15.31 -23.12 -0.57
CA GLU A 6 16.29 -24.16 -0.91
C GLU A 6 17.57 -24.04 -0.08
N LYS A 7 18.03 -22.81 0.18
CA LYS A 7 19.30 -22.58 0.88
C LYS A 7 19.10 -22.33 2.39
N TYR A 8 18.04 -21.63 2.76
CA TYR A 8 17.83 -21.22 4.16
C TYR A 8 16.66 -21.95 4.85
N GLY A 9 15.86 -22.74 4.13
CA GLY A 9 14.71 -23.45 4.70
C GLY A 9 13.57 -22.53 5.17
N ILE A 10 13.51 -21.30 4.65
CA ILE A 10 12.55 -20.28 5.04
C ILE A 10 11.48 -20.17 3.94
N ASP A 11 10.23 -20.38 4.33
CA ASP A 11 9.09 -20.11 3.45
C ASP A 11 8.84 -18.59 3.34
N PRO A 12 8.74 -18.03 2.13
CA PRO A 12 8.44 -16.63 1.93
C PRO A 12 7.05 -16.24 2.45
N GLU A 13 7.03 -15.36 3.43
CA GLU A 13 5.81 -14.76 3.97
C GLU A 13 5.27 -13.64 3.06
N PRO A 14 3.98 -13.27 3.16
CA PRO A 14 3.36 -12.21 2.35
C PRO A 14 4.13 -10.87 2.39
N GLU A 15 4.76 -10.54 3.50
CA GLU A 15 5.54 -9.32 3.70
C GLU A 15 6.77 -9.28 2.79
N HIS A 16 7.40 -10.43 2.55
CA HIS A 16 8.52 -10.56 1.61
C HIS A 16 8.05 -10.34 0.17
N TYR A 17 6.87 -10.86 -0.19
CA TYR A 17 6.27 -10.61 -1.49
C TYR A 17 5.85 -9.15 -1.67
N ALA A 18 5.23 -8.54 -0.67
CA ALA A 18 4.83 -7.13 -0.72
C ALA A 18 6.04 -6.21 -0.95
N CYS A 19 7.13 -6.43 -0.22
CA CYS A 19 8.39 -5.70 -0.39
C CYS A 19 8.97 -5.90 -1.80
N PHE A 20 9.05 -7.15 -2.27
CA PHE A 20 9.61 -7.44 -3.59
C PHE A 20 8.76 -6.87 -4.73
N ILE A 21 7.43 -6.95 -4.62
CA ILE A 21 6.50 -6.35 -5.58
C ILE A 21 6.62 -4.82 -5.60
N ASP A 22 6.74 -4.16 -4.45
CA ASP A 22 6.93 -2.69 -4.40
C ASP A 22 8.23 -2.27 -5.10
N VAL A 23 9.33 -3.01 -4.86
CA VAL A 23 10.61 -2.77 -5.53
C VAL A 23 10.50 -2.93 -7.05
N LEU A 24 9.89 -4.02 -7.53
CA LEU A 24 9.70 -4.25 -8.96
C LEU A 24 8.78 -3.20 -9.60
N GLY A 25 7.70 -2.82 -8.90
CA GLY A 25 6.76 -1.80 -9.35
C GLY A 25 7.41 -0.44 -9.54
N ARG A 26 8.28 -0.03 -8.60
CA ARG A 26 9.07 1.21 -8.72
C ARG A 26 10.11 1.16 -9.84
N ALA A 27 10.59 -0.04 -10.18
CA ALA A 27 11.49 -0.24 -11.31
C ALA A 27 10.77 -0.22 -12.68
N GLY A 28 9.42 -0.21 -12.70
CA GLY A 28 8.62 -0.24 -13.93
C GLY A 28 8.44 -1.64 -14.54
N ASN A 29 8.84 -2.69 -13.81
CA ASN A 29 8.83 -4.08 -14.27
C ASN A 29 7.46 -4.73 -13.98
N ILE A 30 6.41 -4.26 -14.67
CA ILE A 30 5.03 -4.63 -14.37
C ILE A 30 4.72 -6.12 -14.61
N GLU A 31 5.34 -6.75 -15.61
CA GLU A 31 5.11 -8.18 -15.85
C GLU A 31 5.78 -9.04 -14.77
N GLU A 32 6.95 -8.64 -14.27
CA GLU A 32 7.62 -9.28 -13.15
C GLU A 32 6.83 -9.12 -11.84
N VAL A 33 6.19 -7.96 -11.64
CA VAL A 33 5.26 -7.74 -10.52
C VAL A 33 4.15 -8.78 -10.53
N TRP A 34 3.50 -8.99 -11.67
CA TRP A 34 2.41 -9.96 -11.78
C TRP A 34 2.91 -11.40 -11.72
N SER A 35 4.09 -11.69 -12.26
CA SER A 35 4.75 -12.99 -12.12
C SER A 35 5.06 -13.32 -10.65
N ALA A 36 5.53 -12.34 -9.86
CA ALA A 36 5.77 -12.50 -8.43
C ALA A 36 4.46 -12.76 -7.66
N TYR A 37 3.39 -12.04 -7.99
CA TYR A 37 2.06 -12.29 -7.44
C TYR A 37 1.55 -13.70 -7.78
N GLN A 38 1.65 -14.14 -9.04
CA GLN A 38 1.23 -15.49 -9.44
C GLN A 38 2.04 -16.57 -8.73
N ASN A 39 3.35 -16.37 -8.58
CA ASN A 39 4.20 -17.28 -7.83
C ASN A 39 3.78 -17.40 -6.36
N MET A 40 3.41 -16.28 -5.72
CA MET A 40 2.89 -16.27 -4.34
C MET A 40 1.64 -17.15 -4.21
N ILE A 41 0.68 -16.99 -5.13
CA ILE A 41 -0.57 -17.77 -5.15
C ILE A 41 -0.29 -19.26 -5.38
N GLN A 42 0.56 -19.60 -6.36
CA GLN A 42 0.93 -20.98 -6.67
C GLN A 42 1.60 -21.68 -5.47
N GLN A 43 2.29 -20.92 -4.64
CA GLN A 43 2.96 -21.43 -3.44
C GLN A 43 2.02 -21.50 -2.21
N GLY A 44 0.74 -21.17 -2.37
CA GLY A 44 -0.27 -21.25 -1.30
C GLY A 44 -0.26 -20.07 -0.33
N THR A 45 0.56 -19.05 -0.59
CA THR A 45 0.64 -17.85 0.24
C THR A 45 -0.49 -16.89 -0.12
N LYS A 46 -1.28 -16.49 0.88
CA LYS A 46 -2.41 -15.56 0.68
C LYS A 46 -1.94 -14.11 0.63
N PRO A 47 -2.46 -13.28 -0.30
CA PRO A 47 -2.14 -11.86 -0.33
C PRO A 47 -2.65 -11.13 0.92
N THR A 48 -1.82 -10.27 1.49
CA THR A 48 -2.22 -9.31 2.54
C THR A 48 -2.56 -7.95 1.94
N ALA A 49 -3.08 -7.02 2.75
CA ALA A 49 -3.33 -5.65 2.31
C ALA A 49 -2.07 -4.98 1.74
N GLY A 50 -0.90 -5.28 2.32
CA GLY A 50 0.39 -4.77 1.83
C GLY A 50 0.69 -5.21 0.39
N VAL A 51 0.39 -6.47 0.04
CA VAL A 51 0.55 -6.97 -1.33
C VAL A 51 -0.38 -6.24 -2.29
N TRP A 52 -1.65 -6.07 -1.94
CA TRP A 52 -2.61 -5.36 -2.78
C TRP A 52 -2.26 -3.88 -2.97
N ILE A 53 -1.79 -3.21 -1.91
CA ILE A 53 -1.28 -1.83 -1.97
C ILE A 53 -0.08 -1.75 -2.93
N ALA A 54 0.88 -2.68 -2.82
CA ALA A 54 2.06 -2.70 -3.68
C ALA A 54 1.69 -2.92 -5.16
N LEU A 55 0.76 -3.85 -5.44
CA LEU A 55 0.23 -4.08 -6.78
C LEU A 55 -0.48 -2.84 -7.35
N LEU A 56 -1.34 -2.20 -6.56
CA LEU A 56 -2.08 -1.01 -6.97
C LEU A 56 -1.14 0.17 -7.29
N ASN A 57 -0.11 0.35 -6.46
CA ASN A 57 0.92 1.37 -6.69
C ASN A 57 1.71 1.09 -7.98
N ALA A 58 2.15 -0.16 -8.19
CA ALA A 58 2.86 -0.56 -9.41
C ALA A 58 2.02 -0.31 -10.67
N CYS A 59 0.72 -0.64 -10.62
CA CYS A 59 -0.22 -0.40 -11.70
C CYS A 59 -0.43 1.09 -11.97
N SER A 60 -0.50 1.90 -10.91
CA SER A 60 -0.63 3.35 -11.03
C SER A 60 0.59 3.97 -11.73
N LEU A 61 1.79 3.51 -11.38
CA LEU A 61 3.05 3.98 -11.99
C LEU A 61 3.19 3.55 -13.45
N SER A 62 2.76 2.33 -13.77
CA SER A 62 2.91 1.72 -15.10
C SER A 62 1.70 1.97 -16.02
N GLN A 63 0.69 2.72 -15.55
CA GLN A 63 -0.57 2.97 -16.26
C GLN A 63 -1.36 1.70 -16.63
N ASP A 64 -1.22 0.66 -15.81
CA ASP A 64 -1.89 -0.63 -15.99
C ASP A 64 -3.22 -0.65 -15.26
N PHE A 65 -4.18 0.09 -15.80
CA PHE A 65 -5.40 0.41 -15.06
C PHE A 65 -6.36 -0.78 -14.90
N GLU A 66 -6.36 -1.74 -15.82
CA GLU A 66 -7.19 -2.93 -15.73
C GLU A 66 -6.77 -3.80 -14.54
N ARG A 67 -5.47 -4.11 -14.43
CA ARG A 67 -4.95 -4.90 -13.30
C ARG A 67 -4.90 -4.07 -12.02
N GLY A 68 -4.79 -2.75 -12.13
CA GLY A 68 -4.98 -1.81 -11.02
C GLY A 68 -6.39 -1.86 -10.42
N GLU A 69 -7.44 -1.90 -11.25
CA GLU A 69 -8.83 -2.04 -10.78
C GLU A 69 -9.05 -3.38 -10.05
N PHE A 70 -8.43 -4.46 -10.54
CA PHE A 70 -8.42 -5.75 -9.86
C PHE A 70 -7.83 -5.65 -8.45
N ALA A 71 -6.66 -5.02 -8.30
CA ALA A 71 -6.01 -4.82 -7.00
C ALA A 71 -6.85 -3.93 -6.06
N ALA A 72 -7.44 -2.85 -6.60
CA ALA A 72 -8.29 -1.94 -5.85
C ALA A 72 -9.51 -2.65 -5.23
N LYS A 73 -10.23 -3.46 -6.02
CA LYS A 73 -11.40 -4.23 -5.55
C LYS A 73 -11.03 -5.20 -4.43
N HIS A 74 -9.92 -5.92 -4.58
CA HIS A 74 -9.47 -6.87 -3.56
C HIS A 74 -9.02 -6.16 -2.28
N LEU A 75 -8.37 -4.99 -2.39
CA LEU A 75 -7.98 -4.20 -1.23
C LEU A 75 -9.19 -3.70 -0.43
N LEU A 76 -10.23 -3.21 -1.12
CA LEU A 76 -11.47 -2.77 -0.48
C LEU A 76 -12.25 -3.94 0.15
N LEU A 77 -12.26 -5.11 -0.49
CA LEU A 77 -12.90 -6.30 0.07
C LEU A 77 -12.18 -6.79 1.34
N LEU A 78 -10.85 -6.73 1.34
CA LEU A 78 -10.03 -7.21 2.46
C LEU A 78 -10.16 -6.32 3.70
N ASP A 79 -10.25 -4.99 3.50
CA ASP A 79 -10.27 -4.03 4.60
C ASP A 79 -11.21 -2.85 4.30
N PRO A 80 -12.53 -3.08 4.33
CA PRO A 80 -13.57 -2.14 3.85
C PRO A 80 -13.78 -0.92 4.76
N ASP A 81 -13.15 -0.90 5.95
CA ASP A 81 -13.29 0.16 6.94
C ASP A 81 -11.98 0.91 7.18
N LYS A 82 -10.88 0.51 6.55
CA LYS A 82 -9.61 1.22 6.67
C LYS A 82 -9.56 2.45 5.77
N ALA A 83 -9.72 3.61 6.40
CA ALA A 83 -9.71 4.92 5.74
C ALA A 83 -8.50 5.13 4.83
N SER A 84 -7.30 4.69 5.22
CA SER A 84 -6.10 4.83 4.39
C SER A 84 -6.19 4.06 3.07
N ASN A 85 -6.81 2.87 3.09
CA ASN A 85 -6.97 2.02 1.90
C ASN A 85 -8.03 2.61 0.98
N ILE A 86 -9.15 3.08 1.55
CA ILE A 86 -10.21 3.75 0.78
C ILE A 86 -9.68 5.01 0.09
N VAL A 87 -8.89 5.83 0.79
CA VAL A 87 -8.26 7.02 0.21
C VAL A 87 -7.28 6.64 -0.91
N LEU A 88 -6.47 5.59 -0.72
CA LEU A 88 -5.55 5.12 -1.75
C LEU A 88 -6.30 4.71 -3.03
N VAL A 89 -7.36 3.90 -2.88
CA VAL A 89 -8.17 3.45 -4.01
C VAL A 89 -8.93 4.60 -4.67
N SER A 90 -9.43 5.56 -3.88
CA SER A 90 -10.05 6.78 -4.40
C SER A 90 -9.07 7.59 -5.26
N ASN A 91 -7.81 7.73 -4.83
CA ASN A 91 -6.78 8.41 -5.62
C ASN A 91 -6.46 7.69 -6.93
N PHE A 92 -6.41 6.34 -6.91
CA PHE A 92 -6.26 5.55 -8.12
C PHE A 92 -7.41 5.83 -9.11
N TYR A 93 -8.67 5.78 -8.66
CA TYR A 93 -9.82 6.07 -9.52
C TYR A 93 -9.83 7.51 -10.04
N ALA A 94 -9.40 8.48 -9.24
CA ALA A 94 -9.24 9.86 -9.69
C ALA A 94 -8.19 9.99 -10.80
N ALA A 95 -7.07 9.26 -10.69
CA ALA A 95 -6.00 9.28 -11.69
C ALA A 95 -6.46 8.75 -13.07
N ILE A 96 -7.46 7.87 -13.09
CA ILE A 96 -8.03 7.30 -14.32
C ILE A 96 -9.36 7.95 -14.73
N GLY A 97 -9.75 9.06 -14.09
CA GLY A 97 -10.95 9.83 -14.44
C GLY A 97 -12.28 9.19 -14.04
N ARG A 98 -12.27 8.18 -13.17
CA ARG A 98 -13.46 7.47 -12.66
C ARG A 98 -14.07 8.18 -11.45
N TRP A 99 -14.59 9.38 -11.70
CA TRP A 99 -15.15 10.25 -10.66
C TRP A 99 -16.39 9.66 -9.97
N ASP A 100 -17.14 8.82 -10.68
CA ASP A 100 -18.24 8.02 -10.13
C ASP A 100 -17.78 7.17 -8.93
N CYS A 101 -16.67 6.44 -9.09
CA CYS A 101 -16.08 5.63 -8.02
C CYS A 101 -15.50 6.50 -6.90
N VAL A 102 -14.91 7.65 -7.23
CA VAL A 102 -14.37 8.59 -6.24
C VAL A 102 -15.49 9.10 -5.32
N ASP A 103 -16.62 9.49 -5.89
CA ASP A 103 -17.76 10.03 -5.14
C ASP A 103 -18.43 8.96 -4.29
N GLU A 104 -18.54 7.72 -4.79
CA GLU A 104 -19.01 6.57 -4.02
C GLU A 104 -18.12 6.32 -2.79
N LEU A 105 -16.81 6.23 -2.97
CA LEU A 105 -15.87 5.99 -1.87
C LEU A 105 -15.89 7.12 -0.84
N ARG A 106 -16.01 8.38 -1.27
CA ARG A 106 -16.18 9.53 -0.37
C ARG A 106 -17.51 9.46 0.39
N SER A 107 -18.58 8.99 -0.25
CA SER A 107 -19.87 8.78 0.41
C SER A 107 -19.77 7.70 1.49
N ILE A 108 -19.08 6.60 1.20
CA ILE A 108 -18.81 5.52 2.16
C ILE A 108 -18.04 6.07 3.36
N MET A 109 -16.97 6.83 3.14
CA MET A 109 -16.19 7.43 4.23
C MET A 109 -17.03 8.34 5.12
N ARG A 110 -17.86 9.22 4.53
CA ARG A 110 -18.77 10.10 5.29
C ARG A 110 -19.79 9.32 6.09
N THR A 111 -20.42 8.32 5.46
CA THR A 111 -21.49 7.52 6.08
C THR A 111 -20.95 6.69 7.26
N LYS A 112 -19.72 6.19 7.14
CA LYS A 112 -19.06 5.39 8.18
C LYS A 112 -18.25 6.24 9.19
N GLY A 113 -18.17 7.56 9.01
CA GLY A 113 -17.36 8.44 9.87
C GLY A 113 -15.86 8.16 9.79
N LEU A 114 -15.37 7.63 8.66
CA LEU A 114 -13.97 7.25 8.48
C LEU A 114 -13.12 8.47 8.16
N VAL A 115 -12.07 8.67 8.95
CA VAL A 115 -11.07 9.72 8.76
C VAL A 115 -9.70 9.07 8.61
N LYS A 116 -8.94 9.49 7.61
CA LYS A 116 -7.54 9.07 7.50
C LYS A 116 -6.73 9.74 8.60
N GLU A 117 -6.16 8.96 9.51
CA GLU A 117 -5.23 9.47 10.50
C GLU A 117 -4.04 10.14 9.79
N ALA A 118 -3.72 11.38 10.18
CA ALA A 118 -2.49 12.02 9.74
C ALA A 118 -1.31 11.27 10.38
N GLY A 119 -0.29 10.95 9.59
CA GLY A 119 0.90 10.29 10.10
C GLY A 119 1.60 11.17 11.14
N ASN A 120 1.53 10.80 12.42
CA ASN A 120 2.25 11.48 13.49
C ASN A 120 3.63 10.83 13.64
N SER A 121 4.66 11.38 12.99
CA SER A 121 6.04 11.14 13.41
C SER A 121 6.32 12.05 14.62
N TRP A 122 6.13 11.53 15.83
CA TRP A 122 6.58 12.20 17.05
C TRP A 122 8.12 12.22 17.06
N ILE A 123 8.73 13.33 16.63
CA ILE A 123 10.11 13.63 16.98
C ILE A 123 10.07 14.28 18.37
N GLY A 124 10.07 13.43 19.39
CA GLY A 124 10.35 13.87 20.76
C GLY A 124 11.85 14.06 20.91
N GLU A 125 12.39 15.21 20.53
CA GLU A 125 13.74 15.59 20.94
C GLU A 125 13.69 16.17 22.35
N GLY A 126 14.18 15.38 23.30
CA GLY A 126 14.53 15.83 24.65
C GLY A 126 15.94 16.43 24.70
N PHE A 127 16.07 17.49 25.49
CA PHE A 127 17.26 18.01 26.18
C PHE A 127 18.44 18.62 25.38
N ASN A 128 18.51 19.96 25.42
CA ASN A 128 19.66 20.74 25.93
C ASN A 128 19.16 22.19 26.15
N GLY A 129 19.33 22.87 27.28
CA GLY A 129 20.61 23.17 27.94
C GLY A 129 21.01 24.62 27.63
N HIS A 130 20.71 25.53 28.57
CA HIS A 130 21.31 26.88 28.78
C HIS A 130 21.10 28.01 27.75
N ALA A 131 20.52 29.14 28.20
CA ALA A 131 21.23 30.42 28.29
C ALA A 131 20.48 31.44 29.16
N ARG A 132 21.22 32.05 30.09
CA ARG A 132 20.84 33.21 30.90
C ARG A 132 20.54 34.43 30.02
N SER A 133 19.62 35.27 30.47
CA SER A 133 19.85 36.73 30.49
C SER A 133 19.05 37.38 31.63
N LEU A 134 19.79 38.06 32.52
CA LEU A 134 19.31 39.11 33.40
C LEU A 134 19.60 40.45 32.71
N SER A 135 18.59 41.33 32.64
CA SER A 135 18.61 42.80 32.54
C SER A 135 17.32 43.20 31.81
N THR A 136 16.35 43.90 32.41
CA THR A 136 16.43 45.15 33.17
C THR A 136 15.34 45.19 34.24
#